data_AF-A0A0Q9WND5-F1
#
_entry.id   AF-A0A0Q9WND5-F1
#
_cell.length_a   1.000
_cell.length_b   1.000
_cell.length_c   1.000
_cell.angle_alpha   90.00
_cell.angle_beta   90.00
_cell.angle_gamma   90.00
#
_symmetry.space_group_name_H-M   'P 1'
#
loop_
_entity.id
_entity.type
_entity.pdbx_description
1 polymer ?
#
loop_
_entity_poly.entity_id
_entity_poly.type
_entity_poly.pdbx_seq_one_letter_code
_entity_poly.pdbx_strand_id
1 'polypeptide(L)'
;MKRHVFSYPKDGSHKQWIRPRLVILLSTGDINQVASSVAKDLYHPIGRDIIACVLVEEPKRDEFIKKVHRRLQLMDDRLHTHPNYLRSVKIIKRMNCSTIHIEEFTEADTKKQCGNITPGSPIVVLDFPQYYFGDYPPGIITLNSFRNISDAVKLCKREGLKFDTASVWSSKLTECFELVSRLDMPSHFTFN
;
A
#
# COMPACT_ATOMS: atom_id res chain seq x y z
N MET A 1 15.08 26.68 8.52
CA MET A 1 14.95 26.21 7.13
C MET A 1 14.23 24.84 7.04
N LYS A 2 13.02 24.67 7.62
CA LYS A 2 12.28 23.36 7.63
C LYS A 2 10.91 23.36 6.93
N ARG A 3 10.41 24.51 6.48
CA ARG A 3 9.04 24.62 5.91
C ARG A 3 8.87 23.94 4.55
N HIS A 4 9.93 23.84 3.73
CA HIS A 4 9.83 23.28 2.38
C HIS A 4 9.68 21.75 2.34
N VAL A 5 10.15 21.02 3.36
CA VAL A 5 10.02 19.55 3.44
C VAL A 5 8.55 19.16 3.64
N PHE A 6 7.80 19.94 4.40
CA PHE A 6 6.36 19.73 4.62
C PHE A 6 5.49 20.06 3.42
N SER A 7 6.06 20.69 2.39
CA SER A 7 5.38 21.02 1.14
C SER A 7 5.81 20.09 0.00
N TYR A 8 6.47 18.98 0.31
CA TYR A 8 6.91 17.98 -0.66
C TYR A 8 5.88 16.85 -0.76
N PRO A 9 5.43 16.46 -1.96
CA PRO A 9 5.84 17.01 -3.26
C PRO A 9 5.26 18.40 -3.54
N LYS A 10 6.01 19.24 -4.29
CA LYS A 10 5.69 20.66 -4.57
C LYS A 10 4.40 20.85 -5.37
N ASP A 11 3.91 19.78 -5.98
CA ASP A 11 2.72 19.76 -6.82
C ASP A 11 1.40 19.74 -6.02
N GLY A 12 1.49 19.75 -4.69
CA GLY A 12 0.33 19.77 -3.79
C GLY A 12 -0.24 18.40 -3.43
N SER A 13 0.29 17.30 -4.00
CA SER A 13 -0.18 15.93 -3.74
C SER A 13 -0.07 15.49 -2.28
N HIS A 14 0.73 16.15 -1.46
CA HIS A 14 0.78 15.90 -0.02
C HIS A 14 -0.47 16.40 0.75
N LYS A 15 -1.31 17.23 0.13
CA LYS A 15 -2.51 17.85 0.75
C LYS A 15 -3.82 17.17 0.37
N GLN A 16 -3.82 16.27 -0.59
CA GLN A 16 -5.01 15.52 -1.00
C GLN A 16 -4.58 14.35 -1.87
N TRP A 17 -5.38 13.29 -1.87
CA TRP A 17 -5.22 12.20 -2.82
C TRP A 17 -5.36 12.72 -4.25
N ILE A 18 -4.35 12.45 -5.09
CA ILE A 18 -4.41 12.72 -6.53
C ILE A 18 -4.29 11.39 -7.25
N ARG A 19 -5.43 10.89 -7.77
CA ARG A 19 -5.51 9.63 -8.51
C ARG A 19 -5.00 8.40 -7.72
N PRO A 20 -5.47 8.15 -6.48
CA PRO A 20 -5.15 6.93 -5.73
C PRO A 20 -5.51 5.68 -6.54
N ARG A 21 -4.58 4.74 -6.58
CA ARG A 21 -4.76 3.49 -7.31
C ARG A 21 -5.04 2.33 -6.38
N LEU A 22 -5.96 1.47 -6.81
CA LEU A 22 -6.19 0.15 -6.26
C LEU A 22 -5.46 -0.89 -7.13
N VAL A 23 -4.77 -1.84 -6.52
CA VAL A 23 -4.20 -2.98 -7.24
C VAL A 23 -4.88 -4.25 -6.78
N ILE A 24 -5.35 -5.08 -7.70
CA ILE A 24 -5.98 -6.37 -7.38
C ILE A 24 -5.19 -7.48 -8.05
N LEU A 25 -4.53 -8.31 -7.24
CA LEU A 25 -3.71 -9.43 -7.67
C LEU A 25 -4.49 -10.74 -7.47
N LEU A 26 -4.95 -11.32 -8.58
CA LEU A 26 -5.60 -12.63 -8.60
C LEU A 26 -4.54 -13.75 -8.61
N SER A 27 -4.99 -14.97 -8.35
CA SER A 27 -4.17 -16.17 -8.21
C SER A 27 -3.26 -16.44 -9.41
N THR A 28 -3.69 -16.07 -10.62
CA THR A 28 -2.92 -16.26 -11.85
C THR A 28 -2.09 -15.04 -12.28
N GLY A 29 -2.16 -13.93 -11.54
CA GLY A 29 -1.42 -12.70 -11.85
C GLY A 29 0.08 -12.80 -11.55
N ASP A 30 0.86 -11.92 -12.19
CA ASP A 30 2.31 -11.82 -12.02
C ASP A 30 2.66 -11.07 -10.73
N ILE A 31 2.99 -11.84 -9.69
CA ILE A 31 3.44 -11.34 -8.38
C ILE A 31 4.68 -10.44 -8.50
N ASN A 32 5.62 -10.75 -9.41
CA ASN A 32 6.88 -10.03 -9.47
C ASN A 32 6.68 -8.60 -9.98
N GLN A 33 5.84 -8.41 -11.00
CA GLN A 33 5.53 -7.08 -11.54
C GLN A 33 4.76 -6.23 -10.54
N VAL A 34 3.75 -6.81 -9.87
CA VAL A 34 2.99 -6.10 -8.84
C VAL A 34 3.90 -5.73 -7.66
N ALA A 35 4.71 -6.67 -7.16
CA ALA A 35 5.63 -6.41 -6.05
C ALA A 35 6.68 -5.33 -6.42
N SER A 36 7.15 -5.32 -7.67
CA SER A 36 8.06 -4.30 -8.17
C SER A 36 7.38 -2.92 -8.23
N SER A 37 6.12 -2.86 -8.66
CA SER A 37 5.36 -1.61 -8.72
C SER A 37 5.07 -1.05 -7.33
N VAL A 38 4.71 -1.92 -6.37
CA VAL A 38 4.51 -1.55 -4.96
C VAL A 38 5.81 -1.02 -4.34
N ALA A 39 6.92 -1.72 -4.52
CA ALA A 39 8.22 -1.28 -3.99
C ALA A 39 8.66 0.08 -4.59
N LYS A 40 8.41 0.29 -5.89
CA LYS A 40 8.68 1.57 -6.56
C LYS A 40 7.85 2.72 -5.97
N ASP A 41 6.55 2.52 -5.79
CA ASP A 41 5.68 3.54 -5.21
C ASP A 41 6.01 3.78 -3.73
N LEU A 42 6.44 2.75 -3.00
CA LEU A 42 6.91 2.86 -1.61
C LEU A 42 8.20 3.66 -1.45
N TYR A 43 9.02 3.83 -2.49
CA TYR A 43 10.15 4.76 -2.43
C TYR A 43 9.67 6.21 -2.36
N HIS A 44 8.54 6.52 -3.02
CA HIS A 44 7.92 7.84 -3.06
C HIS A 44 6.39 7.79 -2.83
N PRO A 45 5.92 7.42 -1.62
CA PRO A 45 4.53 7.02 -1.37
C PRO A 45 3.54 8.19 -1.19
N ILE A 46 3.97 9.41 -1.53
CA ILE A 46 3.12 10.61 -1.56
C ILE A 46 3.35 11.25 -2.92
N GLY A 47 2.29 11.39 -3.70
CA GLY A 47 2.41 11.81 -5.09
C GLY A 47 1.10 11.68 -5.84
N ARG A 48 1.22 11.69 -7.17
CA ARG A 48 0.12 11.42 -8.10
C ARG A 48 0.19 9.96 -8.54
N ASP A 49 -0.97 9.37 -8.82
CA ASP A 49 -1.03 8.00 -9.35
C ASP A 49 -0.32 6.98 -8.45
N ILE A 50 -0.40 7.15 -7.13
CA ILE A 50 0.26 6.25 -6.17
C ILE A 50 -0.69 5.12 -5.81
N ILE A 51 -0.15 3.90 -5.69
CA ILE A 51 -0.87 2.76 -5.14
C ILE A 51 -1.21 3.06 -3.68
N ALA A 52 -2.50 3.12 -3.37
CA ALA A 52 -2.99 3.32 -2.01
C ALA A 52 -3.31 1.98 -1.34
N CYS A 53 -3.88 1.03 -2.08
CA CYS A 53 -4.28 -0.27 -1.55
C CYS A 53 -3.96 -1.39 -2.54
N VAL A 54 -3.54 -2.53 -2.01
CA VAL A 54 -3.34 -3.78 -2.74
C VAL A 54 -4.27 -4.84 -2.15
N LEU A 55 -5.05 -5.47 -3.01
CA LEU A 55 -5.83 -6.66 -2.69
C LEU A 55 -5.12 -7.86 -3.31
N VAL A 56 -4.84 -8.89 -2.51
CA VAL A 56 -4.15 -10.10 -2.99
C VAL A 56 -5.01 -11.31 -2.69
N GLU A 57 -5.18 -12.20 -3.67
CA GLU A 57 -5.87 -13.47 -3.41
C GLU A 57 -5.05 -14.32 -2.41
N GLU A 58 -5.70 -14.85 -1.38
CA GLU A 58 -5.08 -15.51 -0.22
C GLU A 58 -3.94 -16.49 -0.58
N PRO A 59 -4.04 -17.35 -1.61
CA PRO A 59 -2.97 -18.27 -1.98
C PRO A 59 -1.65 -17.59 -2.38
N LYS A 60 -1.68 -16.33 -2.83
CA LYS A 60 -0.48 -15.57 -3.24
C LYS A 60 0.03 -14.62 -2.16
N ARG A 61 -0.70 -14.43 -1.06
CA ARG A 61 -0.41 -13.43 -0.02
C ARG A 61 1.02 -13.55 0.52
N ASP A 62 1.40 -14.73 1.02
CA ASP A 62 2.69 -14.90 1.70
C ASP A 62 3.87 -14.78 0.74
N GLU A 63 3.74 -15.30 -0.49
CA GLU A 63 4.74 -15.13 -1.52
C GLU A 63 4.88 -13.65 -1.90
N PHE A 64 3.75 -12.95 -2.07
CA PHE A 64 3.73 -11.54 -2.38
C PHE A 64 4.40 -10.69 -1.29
N ILE A 65 4.07 -10.94 -0.01
CA ILE A 65 4.70 -10.27 1.14
C ILE A 65 6.22 -10.44 1.09
N LYS A 66 6.72 -11.67 0.88
CA LYS A 66 8.15 -11.95 0.78
C LYS A 66 8.80 -11.20 -0.39
N LYS A 67 8.11 -11.12 -1.54
CA LYS A 67 8.60 -10.45 -2.76
C LYS A 67 8.65 -8.93 -2.60
N VAL A 68 7.66 -8.33 -1.93
CA VAL A 68 7.66 -6.90 -1.59
C VAL A 68 8.78 -6.61 -0.58
N HIS A 69 8.86 -7.36 0.52
CA HIS A 69 9.87 -7.18 1.56
C HIS A 69 11.30 -7.17 0.99
N ARG A 70 11.64 -8.12 0.11
CA ARG A 70 12.97 -8.21 -0.53
C ARG A 70 13.31 -7.04 -1.45
N ARG A 71 12.33 -6.23 -1.86
CA ARG A 71 12.49 -5.09 -2.76
C ARG A 71 12.38 -3.75 -2.05
N LEU A 72 12.10 -3.75 -0.75
CA LEU A 72 12.03 -2.51 0.01
C LEU A 72 13.39 -1.83 0.04
N GLN A 73 13.36 -0.52 -0.16
CA GLN A 73 14.48 0.39 -0.02
C GLN A 73 14.03 1.55 0.85
N LEU A 74 14.96 2.22 1.52
CA LEU A 74 14.62 3.43 2.28
C LEU A 74 13.91 4.43 1.37
N MET A 75 12.88 5.09 1.91
CA MET A 75 12.13 6.10 1.16
C MET A 75 13.03 7.28 0.80
N ASP A 76 12.56 8.17 -0.06
CA ASP A 76 13.17 9.48 -0.25
C ASP A 76 13.29 10.23 1.10
N ASP A 77 14.48 10.74 1.42
CA ASP A 77 14.79 11.45 2.68
C ASP A 77 13.80 12.59 3.01
N ARG A 78 13.25 13.24 1.97
CA ARG A 78 12.26 14.31 2.13
C ARG A 78 10.95 13.81 2.74
N LEU A 79 10.64 12.52 2.57
CA LEU A 79 9.43 11.90 3.08
C LEU A 79 9.61 11.26 4.46
N HIS A 80 10.84 10.98 4.90
CA HIS A 80 11.12 10.35 6.19
C HIS A 80 10.51 11.13 7.36
N THR A 81 10.52 12.45 7.27
CA THR A 81 10.02 13.37 8.30
C THR A 81 8.71 14.03 7.92
N HIS A 82 8.05 13.55 6.86
CA HIS A 82 6.80 14.14 6.39
C HIS A 82 5.69 13.93 7.44
N PRO A 83 4.91 14.97 7.81
CA PRO A 83 3.90 14.91 8.85
C PRO A 83 2.85 13.81 8.63
N ASN A 84 2.42 13.61 7.37
CA ASN A 84 1.45 12.56 7.05
C ASN A 84 2.04 11.17 7.38
N TYR A 85 3.27 10.90 6.95
CA TYR A 85 3.95 9.63 7.22
C TYR A 85 4.16 9.42 8.73
N LEU A 86 4.69 10.41 9.43
CA LEU A 86 4.90 10.33 10.88
C LEU A 86 3.59 10.12 11.66
N ARG A 87 2.48 10.72 11.20
CA ARG A 87 1.14 10.47 11.76
C ARG A 87 0.72 9.03 11.55
N SER A 88 0.90 8.49 10.35
CA SER A 88 0.60 7.09 10.02
C SER A 88 1.38 6.12 10.90
N VAL A 89 2.69 6.35 11.07
CA VAL A 89 3.55 5.55 11.96
C VAL A 89 3.02 5.55 13.40
N LYS A 90 2.55 6.70 13.91
CA LYS A 90 1.94 6.77 15.25
C LYS A 90 0.66 5.95 15.35
N ILE A 91 -0.20 5.98 14.32
CA ILE A 91 -1.44 5.19 14.27
C ILE A 91 -1.10 3.70 14.25
N ILE A 92 -0.17 3.28 13.39
CA ILE A 92 0.30 1.89 13.28
C ILE A 92 0.79 1.37 14.64
N LYS A 93 1.64 2.15 15.33
CA LYS A 93 2.15 1.79 16.65
C LYS A 93 1.05 1.71 17.70
N ARG A 94 0.12 2.68 17.70
CA ARG A 94 -0.98 2.73 18.67
C ARG A 94 -1.97 1.58 18.50
N MET A 95 -2.24 1.20 17.25
CA MET A 95 -3.21 0.16 16.90
C MET A 95 -2.57 -1.23 16.82
N ASN A 96 -1.25 -1.33 17.01
CA ASN A 96 -0.47 -2.55 16.89
C ASN A 96 -0.73 -3.29 15.57
N CYS A 97 -0.72 -2.54 14.45
CA CYS A 97 -0.99 -3.11 13.14
C CYS A 97 0.16 -4.03 12.69
N SER A 98 -0.19 -5.14 12.05
CA SER A 98 0.77 -5.97 11.32
C SER A 98 1.30 -5.22 10.10
N THR A 99 2.61 -5.25 9.86
CA THR A 99 3.23 -4.46 8.80
C THR A 99 4.38 -5.20 8.10
N ILE A 100 4.67 -4.78 6.88
CA ILE A 100 5.92 -5.06 6.17
C ILE A 100 6.72 -3.77 6.20
N HIS A 101 7.95 -3.82 6.70
CA HIS A 101 8.86 -2.70 6.75
C HIS A 101 10.31 -3.22 6.76
N ILE A 102 11.27 -2.34 6.46
CA ILE A 102 12.69 -2.60 6.73
C ILE A 102 12.88 -2.59 8.25
N GLU A 103 13.36 -3.71 8.76
CA GLU A 103 13.67 -3.93 10.17
C GLU A 103 15.13 -3.57 10.45
N GLU A 104 15.36 -2.89 11.57
CA GLU A 104 16.68 -2.75 12.18
C GLU A 104 16.73 -3.61 13.44
N PHE A 105 17.70 -4.51 13.50
CA PHE A 105 17.95 -5.34 14.67
C PHE A 105 19.03 -4.67 15.52
N THR A 106 18.71 -4.34 16.77
CA THR A 106 19.72 -3.92 17.74
C THR A 106 20.25 -5.14 18.50
N GLU A 107 21.47 -5.07 19.04
CA GLU A 107 22.09 -6.17 19.81
C GLU A 107 21.25 -6.61 21.03
N ALA A 108 20.32 -5.79 21.48
CA ALA A 108 19.37 -6.09 22.56
C ALA A 108 18.14 -6.92 22.11
N ASP A 109 17.90 -7.09 20.81
CA ASP A 109 16.70 -7.75 20.25
C ASP A 109 16.85 -9.27 20.13
N THR A 110 17.43 -9.92 21.14
CA THR A 110 17.63 -11.38 21.19
C THR A 110 16.33 -12.20 21.25
N LYS A 111 15.16 -11.57 21.36
CA LYS A 111 13.85 -12.24 21.58
C LYS A 111 12.68 -11.73 20.73
N LYS A 112 12.84 -10.70 19.89
CA LYS A 112 11.70 -10.14 19.13
C LYS A 112 11.72 -10.62 17.69
N GLN A 113 10.64 -11.30 17.29
CA GLN A 113 10.40 -11.76 15.92
C GLN A 113 10.14 -10.62 14.92
N CYS A 114 10.03 -9.37 15.38
CA CYS A 114 9.89 -8.19 14.53
C CYS A 114 10.78 -7.06 15.06
N GLY A 115 11.68 -6.55 14.20
CA GLY A 115 12.56 -5.43 14.52
C GLY A 115 11.78 -4.11 14.69
N ASN A 116 12.46 -3.07 15.18
CA ASN A 116 11.84 -1.74 15.20
C ASN A 116 11.78 -1.17 13.78
N ILE A 117 10.72 -0.41 13.46
CA ILE A 117 10.61 0.32 12.20
C ILE A 117 11.76 1.33 12.11
N THR A 118 12.69 1.12 11.17
CA THR A 118 13.77 2.06 10.88
C THR A 118 13.21 3.42 10.45
N PRO A 119 13.75 4.56 10.90
CA PRO A 119 13.36 5.86 10.38
C PRO A 119 13.46 5.91 8.84
N GLY A 120 12.40 6.39 8.18
CA GLY A 120 12.37 6.42 6.71
C GLY A 120 12.09 5.08 6.02
N SER A 121 11.81 4.03 6.79
CA SER A 121 11.41 2.72 6.27
C SER A 121 10.05 2.79 5.57
N PRO A 122 9.91 2.33 4.31
CA PRO A 122 8.60 2.21 3.69
C PRO A 122 7.74 1.20 4.46
N ILE A 123 6.44 1.48 4.57
CA ILE A 123 5.52 0.62 5.33
C ILE A 123 4.36 0.17 4.45
N VAL A 124 4.13 -1.14 4.45
CA VAL A 124 2.87 -1.74 4.03
C VAL A 124 2.12 -2.21 5.27
N VAL A 125 0.88 -1.78 5.44
CA VAL A 125 0.04 -2.17 6.57
C VAL A 125 -0.89 -3.31 6.15
N LEU A 126 -0.84 -4.42 6.88
CA LEU A 126 -1.61 -5.62 6.58
C LEU A 126 -2.99 -5.57 7.23
N ASP A 127 -4.00 -5.96 6.48
CA ASP A 127 -5.38 -6.19 6.92
C ASP A 127 -6.01 -4.99 7.67
N PHE A 128 -5.62 -3.78 7.27
CA PHE A 128 -6.04 -2.53 7.90
C PHE A 128 -6.46 -1.50 6.83
N PRO A 129 -7.65 -0.89 6.93
CA PRO A 129 -8.17 -0.07 5.84
C PRO A 129 -7.60 1.36 5.84
N GLN A 130 -7.49 1.95 4.64
CA GLN A 130 -6.89 3.27 4.42
C GLN A 130 -7.55 4.40 5.21
N TYR A 131 -8.88 4.39 5.38
CA TYR A 131 -9.60 5.51 6.01
C TYR A 131 -9.12 5.86 7.44
N TYR A 132 -8.52 4.91 8.18
CA TYR A 132 -7.97 5.19 9.50
C TYR A 132 -6.79 6.17 9.49
N PHE A 133 -6.08 6.28 8.37
CA PHE A 133 -4.95 7.20 8.22
C PHE A 133 -5.37 8.62 7.85
N GLY A 134 -6.66 8.83 7.56
CA GLY A 134 -7.27 10.12 7.23
C GLY A 134 -7.36 10.39 5.74
N ASP A 135 -7.75 11.62 5.39
CA ASP A 135 -8.10 12.00 4.01
C ASP A 135 -6.90 12.42 3.15
N TYR A 136 -5.71 12.49 3.74
CA TYR A 136 -4.47 12.90 3.07
C TYR A 136 -3.60 11.68 2.77
N PRO A 137 -2.78 11.71 1.70
CA PRO A 137 -1.88 10.60 1.39
C PRO A 137 -0.94 10.31 2.57
N PRO A 138 -1.04 9.11 3.17
CA PRO A 138 -0.43 8.80 4.46
C PRO A 138 1.03 8.39 4.35
N GLY A 139 1.58 8.27 3.13
CA GLY A 139 2.94 7.79 2.91
C GLY A 139 3.12 6.30 3.21
N ILE A 140 2.04 5.52 3.19
CA ILE A 140 2.01 4.06 3.39
C ILE A 140 1.08 3.43 2.36
N ILE A 141 1.21 2.12 2.16
CA ILE A 141 0.29 1.31 1.35
C ILE A 141 -0.44 0.32 2.25
N THR A 142 -1.71 0.05 2.01
CA THR A 142 -2.43 -1.04 2.68
C THR A 142 -2.46 -2.28 1.82
N LEU A 143 -2.44 -3.45 2.46
CA LEU A 143 -2.51 -4.75 1.81
C LEU A 143 -3.54 -5.59 2.53
N ASN A 144 -4.56 -6.06 1.81
CA ASN A 144 -5.56 -6.97 2.34
C ASN A 144 -5.62 -8.22 1.47
N SER A 145 -5.94 -9.35 2.09
CA SER A 145 -6.19 -10.58 1.34
C SER A 145 -7.67 -10.91 1.19
N PHE A 146 -8.03 -11.53 0.06
CA PHE A 146 -9.39 -12.01 -0.19
C PHE A 146 -9.40 -13.48 -0.64
N ARG A 147 -10.53 -14.17 -0.40
CA ARG A 147 -10.74 -15.58 -0.76
C ARG A 147 -11.50 -15.78 -2.06
N ASN A 148 -12.34 -14.81 -2.39
CA ASN A 148 -13.21 -14.84 -3.56
C ASN A 148 -13.53 -13.39 -3.98
N ILE A 149 -14.09 -13.25 -5.18
CA ILE A 149 -14.41 -11.93 -5.76
C ILE A 149 -15.38 -11.14 -4.87
N SER A 150 -16.36 -11.81 -4.23
CA SER A 150 -17.32 -11.13 -3.35
C SER A 150 -16.63 -10.50 -2.12
N ASP A 151 -15.62 -11.16 -1.58
CA ASP A 151 -14.80 -10.62 -0.49
C ASP A 151 -13.93 -9.46 -0.98
N ALA A 152 -13.35 -9.54 -2.18
CA ALA A 152 -12.61 -8.42 -2.77
C ALA A 152 -13.50 -7.16 -2.90
N VAL A 153 -14.74 -7.31 -3.38
CA VAL A 153 -15.70 -6.20 -3.48
C VAL A 153 -16.00 -5.58 -2.12
N LYS A 154 -16.19 -6.41 -1.07
CA LYS A 154 -16.40 -5.92 0.30
C LYS A 154 -15.18 -5.16 0.82
N LEU A 155 -13.97 -5.66 0.54
CA LEU A 155 -12.72 -5.00 0.94
C LEU A 155 -12.57 -3.64 0.24
N CYS A 156 -12.85 -3.55 -1.07
CA CYS A 156 -12.86 -2.28 -1.79
C CYS A 156 -13.78 -1.25 -1.12
N LYS A 157 -14.98 -1.66 -0.72
CA LYS A 157 -15.93 -0.79 0.01
C LYS A 157 -15.42 -0.43 1.41
N ARG A 158 -14.79 -1.37 2.10
CA ARG A 158 -14.23 -1.19 3.45
C ARG A 158 -13.06 -0.21 3.50
N GLU A 159 -12.27 -0.09 2.44
CA GLU A 159 -11.13 0.85 2.41
C GLU A 159 -11.55 2.30 2.67
N GLY A 160 -12.79 2.66 2.32
CA GLY A 160 -13.32 4.02 2.54
C GLY A 160 -12.64 5.11 1.71
N LEU A 161 -11.71 4.72 0.83
CA LEU A 161 -11.01 5.61 -0.09
C LEU A 161 -11.66 5.55 -1.47
N LYS A 162 -11.90 6.71 -2.08
CA LYS A 162 -12.35 6.79 -3.47
C LYS A 162 -11.14 6.62 -4.39
N PHE A 163 -10.93 5.39 -4.87
CA PHE A 163 -9.92 5.13 -5.89
C PHE A 163 -10.34 5.75 -7.23
N ASP A 164 -9.38 6.29 -7.97
CA ASP A 164 -9.61 6.79 -9.33
C ASP A 164 -9.41 5.70 -10.37
N THR A 165 -8.46 4.79 -10.12
CA THR A 165 -8.14 3.69 -11.04
C THR A 165 -7.90 2.38 -10.29
N ALA A 166 -8.24 1.25 -10.91
CA ALA A 166 -7.88 -0.07 -10.43
C ALA A 166 -7.10 -0.84 -11.50
N SER A 167 -5.96 -1.42 -11.14
CA SER A 167 -5.23 -2.37 -11.99
C SER A 167 -5.51 -3.79 -11.53
N VAL A 168 -6.07 -4.62 -12.39
CA VAL A 168 -6.37 -6.02 -12.11
C VAL A 168 -5.33 -6.90 -12.80
N TRP A 169 -4.70 -7.78 -12.02
CA TRP A 169 -3.62 -8.65 -12.47
C TRP A 169 -4.06 -10.12 -12.45
N SER A 170 -4.23 -10.70 -13.64
CA SER A 170 -4.62 -12.09 -13.87
C SER A 170 -4.24 -12.53 -15.27
N SER A 171 -3.81 -13.77 -15.47
CA SER A 171 -3.61 -14.31 -16.82
C SER A 171 -4.94 -14.75 -17.48
N LYS A 172 -6.04 -14.75 -16.72
CA LYS A 172 -7.37 -15.15 -17.18
C LYS A 172 -8.29 -13.94 -17.31
N LEU A 173 -8.60 -13.57 -18.55
CA LEU A 173 -9.46 -12.44 -18.85
C LEU A 173 -10.88 -12.55 -18.27
N THR A 174 -11.42 -13.77 -18.16
CA THR A 174 -12.76 -14.00 -17.58
C THR A 174 -12.84 -13.57 -16.11
N GLU A 175 -11.79 -13.85 -15.32
CA GLU A 175 -11.74 -13.46 -13.89
C GLU A 175 -11.71 -11.93 -13.75
N CYS A 176 -10.98 -11.26 -14.65
CA CYS A 176 -10.92 -9.80 -14.71
C CYS A 176 -12.31 -9.18 -14.95
N PHE A 177 -13.06 -9.67 -15.95
CA PHE A 177 -14.40 -9.15 -16.23
C PHE A 177 -15.42 -9.49 -15.14
N GLU A 178 -15.35 -10.69 -14.57
CA GLU A 178 -16.22 -11.05 -13.45
C GLU A 178 -16.03 -10.10 -12.26
N LEU A 179 -14.78 -9.81 -11.91
CA LEU A 179 -14.45 -8.87 -10.84
C LEU A 179 -14.94 -7.45 -11.14
N VAL A 180 -14.62 -6.92 -12.32
CA VAL A 180 -14.99 -5.55 -12.71
C VAL A 180 -16.50 -5.37 -12.78
N SER A 181 -17.24 -6.39 -13.22
CA SER A 181 -18.72 -6.35 -13.26
C SER A 181 -19.39 -6.20 -11.88
N ARG A 182 -18.66 -6.50 -10.80
CA ARG A 182 -19.15 -6.44 -9.41
C ARG A 182 -18.60 -5.26 -8.61
N LEU A 183 -17.68 -4.48 -9.19
CA LEU A 183 -17.10 -3.31 -8.54
C LEU A 183 -17.84 -2.05 -8.98
N ASP A 184 -18.46 -1.37 -8.02
CA ASP A 184 -19.14 -0.09 -8.28
C ASP A 184 -18.14 1.05 -8.53
N MET A 185 -16.90 0.89 -8.05
CA MET A 185 -15.78 1.82 -8.19
C MET A 185 -14.46 1.05 -8.16
N PRO A 186 -13.39 1.54 -8.81
CA PRO A 186 -13.29 2.81 -9.56
C PRO A 186 -13.87 2.75 -10.98
N SER A 187 -13.94 3.88 -11.70
CA SER A 187 -14.47 3.96 -13.07
C SER A 187 -13.47 3.56 -14.15
N HIS A 188 -12.17 3.57 -13.84
CA HIS A 188 -11.10 3.24 -14.77
C HIS A 188 -10.38 1.97 -14.34
N PHE A 189 -10.41 0.96 -15.21
CA PHE A 189 -9.74 -0.31 -15.00
C PHE A 189 -8.61 -0.51 -16.02
N THR A 190 -7.49 -1.02 -15.55
CA THR A 190 -6.42 -1.54 -16.42
C THR A 190 -6.20 -3.03 -16.11
N PHE A 191 -5.83 -3.80 -17.13
CA PHE A 191 -5.55 -5.23 -17.00
C PHE A 191 -4.10 -5.48 -17.41
N ASN A 192 -3.33 -6.10 -16.51
CA ASN A 192 -1.86 -6.32 -16.62
C ASN A 192 -1.13 -5.22 -17.41
#